data_AF-A0A6I1D6B2-F1
#
_entry.id   AF-A0A6I1D6B2-F1
#
_cell.length_a   1.000
_cell.length_b   1.000
_cell.length_c   1.000
_cell.angle_alpha   90.00
_cell.angle_beta   90.00
_cell.angle_gamma   90.00
#
_symmetry.space_group_name_H-M   'P 1'
#
loop_
_entity.id
_entity.type
_entity.pdbx_description
1 polymer ?
#
loop_
_entity_poly.entity_id
_entity_poly.type
_entity_poly.pdbx_seq_one_letter_code
_entity_poly.pdbx_strand_id
1 'polypeptide(L)'
;MSDKKPFWEGKTCSEMAGLHVKVTFKNGTVATGVTDECGDIDGVDSLSCVDVDDKFVPCSYVESIELLDDPEYERIDNIEDVREGDIFVAKDGNHYPIKHIGDYGLGATFCVSLPYGIRAWLDDSAFSYALRPKPQLPDRDGLWFDKDDAIWQVCDHQAVPVYDDADEWGLQREVFSVSQLGQYAPFRPAKAVEA
;
A
#
# COMPACT_ATOMS: atom_id res chain seq x y z
N MET A 1 -12.88 7.01 29.79
CA MET A 1 -12.17 6.10 28.88
C MET A 1 -13.00 6.08 27.62
N SER A 2 -12.56 6.72 26.55
CA SER A 2 -13.33 6.72 25.30
C SER A 2 -13.28 5.30 24.76
N ASP A 3 -14.43 4.62 24.68
CA ASP A 3 -14.58 3.33 24.00
C ASP A 3 -14.23 3.54 22.52
N LYS A 4 -12.95 3.39 22.18
CA LYS A 4 -12.52 3.35 20.79
C LYS A 4 -13.11 2.08 20.21
N LYS A 5 -14.14 2.26 19.40
CA LYS A 5 -14.67 1.21 18.55
C LYS A 5 -13.53 0.58 17.75
N PRO A 6 -13.48 -0.76 17.62
CA PRO A 6 -12.47 -1.38 16.79
C PRO A 6 -12.62 -0.90 15.34
N PHE A 7 -11.50 -0.79 14.63
CA PHE A 7 -11.46 -0.23 13.27
C PHE A 7 -12.31 -1.02 12.25
N TRP A 8 -12.54 -2.30 12.52
CA TRP A 8 -13.34 -3.20 11.69
C TRP A 8 -14.85 -3.08 11.97
N GLU A 9 -15.27 -2.37 13.02
CA GLU A 9 -16.69 -2.29 13.39
C GLU A 9 -17.49 -1.56 12.31
N GLY A 10 -18.35 -2.30 11.61
CA GLY A 10 -19.22 -1.76 10.56
C GLY A 10 -18.66 -1.86 9.15
N LYS A 11 -17.41 -2.31 8.98
CA LYS A 11 -16.80 -2.60 7.67
C LYS A 11 -17.28 -3.95 7.13
N THR A 12 -17.30 -4.13 5.81
CA THR A 12 -17.47 -5.44 5.15
C THR A 12 -16.14 -6.22 5.11
N CYS A 13 -16.20 -7.52 4.83
CA CYS A 13 -15.00 -8.33 4.59
C CYS A 13 -14.16 -7.78 3.41
N SER A 14 -14.82 -7.32 2.34
CA SER A 14 -14.13 -6.65 1.23
C SER A 14 -13.45 -5.32 1.61
N GLU A 15 -14.04 -4.53 2.52
CA GLU A 15 -13.42 -3.31 3.07
C GLU A 15 -12.27 -3.61 4.05
N MET A 16 -12.18 -4.86 4.51
CA MET A 16 -11.08 -5.35 5.32
C MET A 16 -9.89 -5.79 4.47
N ALA A 17 -10.03 -5.96 3.15
CA ALA A 17 -8.97 -6.43 2.27
C ALA A 17 -7.78 -5.48 2.18
N GLY A 18 -6.56 -6.03 2.10
CA GLY A 18 -5.32 -5.27 1.95
C GLY A 18 -4.86 -4.55 3.23
N LEU A 19 -5.44 -4.86 4.39
CA LEU A 19 -5.05 -4.29 5.67
C LEU A 19 -3.99 -5.15 6.34
N HIS A 20 -2.89 -4.53 6.77
CA HIS A 20 -1.91 -5.22 7.60
C HIS A 20 -2.42 -5.28 9.04
N VAL A 21 -2.68 -6.49 9.53
CA VAL A 21 -3.27 -6.70 10.85
C VAL A 21 -2.45 -7.65 11.68
N LYS A 22 -2.54 -7.47 13.00
CA LYS A 22 -2.13 -8.44 14.00
C LYS A 22 -3.36 -9.03 14.63
N VAL A 23 -3.46 -10.35 14.60
CA VAL A 23 -4.56 -11.10 15.20
C VAL A 23 -4.04 -11.85 16.41
N THR A 24 -4.69 -11.67 17.54
CA THR A 24 -4.47 -12.50 18.73
C THR A 24 -5.66 -13.45 18.86
N PHE A 25 -5.37 -14.75 18.95
CA PHE A 25 -6.36 -15.79 19.18
C PHE A 25 -6.49 -16.11 20.66
N LYS A 26 -7.67 -16.62 21.07
CA LYS A 26 -7.95 -17.01 22.46
C LYS A 26 -7.04 -18.11 23.00
N ASN A 27 -6.44 -18.91 22.12
CA ASN A 27 -5.45 -19.93 22.49
C ASN A 27 -4.05 -19.34 22.74
N GLY A 28 -3.87 -18.02 22.61
CA GLY A 28 -2.59 -17.32 22.77
C GLY A 28 -1.74 -17.24 21.51
N THR A 29 -2.17 -17.84 20.39
CA THR A 29 -1.50 -17.71 19.09
C THR A 29 -1.60 -16.28 18.60
N VAL A 30 -0.53 -15.78 17.98
CA VAL A 30 -0.50 -14.47 17.33
C VAL A 30 -0.11 -14.67 15.87
N ALA A 31 -0.92 -14.11 14.97
CA ALA A 31 -0.63 -14.06 13.55
C ALA A 31 -0.52 -12.60 13.09
N THR A 32 0.30 -12.37 12.07
CA THR A 32 0.45 -11.07 11.44
C THR A 32 0.49 -11.27 9.94
N GLY A 33 -0.25 -10.44 9.20
CA GLY A 33 -0.33 -10.56 7.76
C GLY A 33 -1.26 -9.53 7.14
N VAL A 34 -1.26 -9.50 5.81
CA VAL A 34 -2.16 -8.67 5.01
C VAL A 34 -3.42 -9.49 4.73
N THR A 35 -4.58 -8.87 4.92
CA THR A 35 -5.87 -9.50 4.68
C THR A 35 -6.19 -9.63 3.19
N ASP A 36 -6.86 -10.72 2.83
CA ASP A 36 -7.35 -11.01 1.48
C ASP A 36 -8.75 -10.39 1.24
N GLU A 37 -9.37 -10.72 0.10
CA GLU A 37 -10.73 -10.23 -0.26
C GLU A 37 -11.84 -10.70 0.70
N CYS A 38 -11.57 -11.73 1.50
CA CYS A 38 -12.45 -12.22 2.56
C CYS A 38 -12.17 -11.57 3.91
N GLY A 39 -11.16 -10.69 4.00
CA GLY A 39 -10.71 -10.10 5.25
C GLY A 39 -9.89 -11.06 6.11
N ASP A 40 -9.39 -12.16 5.55
CA ASP A 40 -8.62 -13.21 6.22
C ASP A 40 -7.13 -13.11 5.91
N ILE A 41 -6.26 -13.67 6.75
CA ILE A 41 -4.83 -13.81 6.41
C ILE A 41 -4.61 -15.17 5.77
N ASP A 42 -4.04 -15.19 4.56
CA ASP A 42 -3.69 -16.43 3.86
C ASP A 42 -2.85 -17.37 4.73
N GLY A 43 -3.30 -18.62 4.85
CA GLY A 43 -2.61 -19.65 5.64
C GLY A 43 -2.85 -19.57 7.16
N VAL A 44 -3.77 -18.72 7.61
CA VAL A 44 -4.24 -18.63 9.00
C VAL A 44 -5.71 -19.09 9.07
N ASP A 45 -6.20 -19.43 10.27
CA ASP A 45 -7.63 -19.64 10.49
C ASP A 45 -8.43 -18.40 10.10
N SER A 46 -9.63 -18.60 9.55
CA SER A 46 -10.52 -17.51 9.14
C SER A 46 -10.76 -16.51 10.26
N LEU A 47 -10.65 -15.24 9.91
CA LEU A 47 -10.84 -14.12 10.82
C LEU A 47 -12.31 -13.75 10.89
N SER A 48 -13.01 -13.78 9.76
CA SER A 48 -14.45 -13.56 9.66
C SER A 48 -15.22 -14.87 9.47
N CYS A 49 -16.41 -14.93 10.05
CA CYS A 49 -17.30 -16.10 9.96
C CYS A 49 -18.47 -15.88 8.96
N VAL A 50 -18.35 -14.89 8.07
CA VAL A 50 -19.38 -14.48 7.10
C VAL A 50 -18.82 -14.33 5.69
N ASP A 51 -19.69 -14.17 4.70
CA ASP A 51 -19.31 -14.02 3.29
C ASP A 51 -18.66 -12.65 2.99
N VAL A 52 -18.01 -12.52 1.83
CA VAL A 52 -17.19 -11.36 1.40
C VAL A 52 -17.93 -10.00 1.40
N ASP A 53 -19.23 -10.01 1.10
CA ASP A 53 -20.07 -8.80 1.02
C ASP A 53 -20.77 -8.47 2.35
N ASP A 54 -20.68 -9.37 3.34
CA ASP A 54 -21.28 -9.17 4.64
C ASP A 54 -20.37 -8.32 5.54
N LYS A 55 -20.97 -7.75 6.59
CA LYS A 55 -20.24 -7.03 7.62
C LYS A 55 -19.26 -7.96 8.30
N PHE A 56 -18.01 -7.55 8.41
CA PHE A 56 -16.96 -8.31 9.07
C PHE A 56 -17.36 -8.60 10.52
N VAL A 57 -17.42 -9.89 10.87
CA VAL A 57 -17.71 -10.36 12.22
C VAL A 57 -16.58 -11.29 12.64
N PRO A 58 -15.73 -10.89 13.61
CA PRO A 58 -14.67 -11.74 14.10
C PRO A 58 -15.20 -13.10 14.58
N CYS A 59 -14.56 -14.17 14.15
CA CYS A 59 -14.89 -15.51 14.62
C CYS A 59 -14.68 -15.62 16.14
N SER A 60 -15.43 -16.52 16.79
CA SER A 60 -15.49 -16.61 18.26
C SER A 60 -14.16 -16.96 18.95
N TYR A 61 -13.21 -17.51 18.20
CA TYR A 61 -11.86 -17.86 18.65
C TYR A 61 -10.84 -16.72 18.50
N VAL A 62 -11.20 -15.63 17.82
CA VAL A 62 -10.41 -14.40 17.75
C VAL A 62 -10.60 -13.61 19.05
N GLU A 63 -9.50 -13.17 19.66
CA GLU A 63 -9.49 -12.34 20.87
C GLU A 63 -9.36 -10.85 20.52
N SER A 64 -8.42 -10.50 19.65
CA SER A 64 -8.24 -9.13 19.17
C SER A 64 -7.74 -9.10 17.72
N ILE A 65 -8.11 -8.03 17.02
CA ILE A 65 -7.55 -7.65 15.72
C ILE A 65 -7.09 -6.22 15.84
N GLU A 66 -5.79 -6.01 15.66
CA GLU A 66 -5.14 -4.71 15.73
C GLU A 66 -4.70 -4.33 14.31
N LEU A 67 -5.07 -3.14 13.85
CA LEU A 67 -4.51 -2.58 12.63
C LEU A 67 -3.05 -2.23 12.92
N LEU A 68 -2.13 -2.77 12.12
CA LEU A 68 -0.72 -2.42 12.18
C LEU A 68 -0.43 -1.31 11.18
N ASP A 69 0.49 -0.41 11.55
CA ASP A 69 1.14 0.41 10.55
C ASP A 69 1.96 -0.52 9.65
N ASP A 70 1.77 -0.37 8.34
CA ASP A 70 2.48 -1.17 7.36
C ASP A 70 3.96 -0.72 7.32
N PRO A 71 4.95 -1.62 7.56
CA PRO A 71 6.36 -1.25 7.57
C PRO A 71 6.84 -0.67 6.24
N GLU A 72 6.11 -0.91 5.16
CA GLU A 72 6.36 -0.36 3.84
C GLU A 72 5.88 1.08 3.67
N TYR A 73 5.30 1.70 4.70
CA TYR A 73 4.73 3.05 4.61
C TYR A 73 5.26 4.00 5.69
N GLU A 74 5.52 5.25 5.30
CA GLU A 74 5.73 6.37 6.19
C GLU A 74 4.38 6.99 6.56
N ARG A 75 4.09 7.13 7.85
CA ARG A 75 2.89 7.80 8.34
C ARG A 75 3.07 9.31 8.31
N ILE A 76 2.10 10.02 7.73
CA ILE A 76 2.07 11.48 7.61
C ILE A 76 0.85 11.99 8.38
N ASP A 77 1.08 12.60 9.54
CA ASP A 77 -0.01 13.15 10.36
C ASP A 77 -0.39 14.59 9.98
N ASN A 78 0.51 15.33 9.31
CA ASN A 78 0.24 16.69 8.86
C ASN A 78 -0.30 16.67 7.41
N ILE A 79 -1.53 17.14 7.24
CA ILE A 79 -2.22 17.14 5.95
C ILE A 79 -1.49 17.95 4.86
N GLU A 80 -0.75 19.00 5.26
CA GLU A 80 0.04 19.83 4.35
C GLU A 80 1.27 19.12 3.78
N ASP A 81 1.72 18.03 4.41
CA ASP A 81 2.87 17.24 3.96
C ASP A 81 2.46 16.09 3.00
N VAL A 82 1.16 15.93 2.78
CA VAL A 82 0.57 14.92 1.89
C VAL A 82 0.83 15.29 0.43
N ARG A 83 1.10 14.27 -0.39
CA ARG A 83 1.44 14.39 -1.81
C ARG A 83 0.61 13.43 -2.65
N GLU A 84 0.55 13.70 -3.96
CA GLU A 84 0.02 12.74 -4.92
C GLU A 84 0.79 11.42 -4.81
N GLY A 85 0.09 10.28 -4.86
CA GLY A 85 0.67 8.96 -4.66
C GLY A 85 0.63 8.45 -3.20
N ASP A 86 0.41 9.34 -2.23
CA ASP A 86 0.13 8.91 -0.85
C ASP A 86 -1.27 8.26 -0.76
N ILE A 87 -1.51 7.51 0.31
CA ILE A 87 -2.81 6.92 0.64
C ILE A 87 -3.47 7.80 1.70
N PHE A 88 -4.64 8.37 1.37
CA PHE A 88 -5.47 9.08 2.31
C PHE A 88 -6.14 8.08 3.26
N VAL A 89 -5.91 8.22 4.57
CA VAL A 89 -6.63 7.45 5.59
C VAL A 89 -7.70 8.33 6.21
N ALA A 90 -8.95 7.96 5.94
CA ALA A 90 -10.11 8.66 6.45
C ALA A 90 -10.36 8.34 7.94
N LYS A 91 -11.12 9.20 8.63
CA LYS A 91 -11.48 9.02 10.05
C LYS A 91 -12.33 7.77 10.33
N ASP A 92 -13.02 7.24 9.32
CA ASP A 92 -13.72 5.95 9.36
C ASP A 92 -12.75 4.76 9.18
N GLY A 93 -11.46 5.01 8.98
CA GLY A 93 -10.42 4.03 8.78
C GLY A 93 -10.34 3.48 7.35
N ASN A 94 -11.03 4.08 6.38
CA ASN A 94 -10.94 3.68 4.98
C ASN A 94 -9.71 4.30 4.31
N HIS A 95 -9.12 3.54 3.37
CA HIS A 95 -7.88 3.89 2.68
C HIS A 95 -8.15 4.21 1.21
N TYR A 96 -7.65 5.35 0.74
CA TYR A 96 -7.92 5.81 -0.62
C TYR A 96 -6.65 6.35 -1.28
N PRO A 97 -6.19 5.76 -2.41
CA PRO A 97 -5.04 6.28 -3.13
C PRO A 97 -5.31 7.69 -3.67
N ILE A 98 -4.46 8.65 -3.32
CA ILE A 98 -4.55 10.03 -3.79
C ILE A 98 -3.99 10.10 -5.20
N LYS A 99 -4.82 10.55 -6.14
CA LYS A 99 -4.44 10.77 -7.54
C LYS A 99 -4.07 12.22 -7.80
N HIS A 100 -4.85 13.15 -7.25
CA HIS A 100 -4.60 14.58 -7.42
C HIS A 100 -4.88 15.35 -6.14
N ILE A 101 -4.11 16.41 -5.91
CA ILE A 101 -4.36 17.37 -4.84
C ILE A 101 -4.76 18.69 -5.48
N GLY A 102 -5.94 19.20 -5.13
CA GLY A 102 -6.47 20.46 -5.62
C GLY A 102 -6.85 21.39 -4.48
N ASP A 103 -6.90 22.69 -4.79
CA ASP A 103 -7.51 23.69 -3.94
C ASP A 103 -8.65 24.36 -4.73
N TYR A 104 -9.88 23.96 -4.46
CA TYR A 104 -11.09 24.53 -5.06
C TYR A 104 -11.74 25.61 -4.18
N GLY A 105 -10.99 26.22 -3.27
CA GLY A 105 -11.51 27.29 -2.39
C GLY A 105 -12.39 26.76 -1.25
N LEU A 106 -12.31 25.47 -0.96
CA LEU A 106 -12.98 24.80 0.16
C LEU A 106 -11.98 24.19 1.18
N GLY A 107 -10.67 24.32 0.94
CA GLY A 107 -9.62 23.61 1.67
C GLY A 107 -8.89 22.60 0.79
N ALA A 108 -7.87 21.92 1.35
CA ALA A 108 -7.14 20.88 0.65
C ALA A 108 -8.11 19.76 0.23
N THR A 109 -8.30 19.59 -1.09
CA THR A 109 -9.24 18.60 -1.64
C THR A 109 -8.47 17.49 -2.35
N PHE A 110 -8.68 16.25 -1.91
CA PHE A 110 -7.95 15.08 -2.39
C PHE A 110 -8.82 14.31 -3.39
N CYS A 111 -8.40 14.25 -4.65
CA CYS A 111 -9.02 13.35 -5.62
C CYS A 111 -8.49 11.94 -5.39
N VAL A 112 -9.38 11.03 -5.03
CA VAL A 112 -9.03 9.64 -4.76
C VAL A 112 -9.69 8.68 -5.73
N SER A 113 -9.09 7.50 -5.88
CA SER A 113 -9.71 6.38 -6.61
C SER A 113 -10.49 5.48 -5.66
N LEU A 114 -11.78 5.30 -5.95
CA LEU A 114 -12.64 4.30 -5.34
C LEU A 114 -12.66 3.04 -6.21
N PRO A 115 -13.20 1.91 -5.69
CA PRO A 115 -13.45 0.71 -6.49
C PRO A 115 -14.19 1.03 -7.80
N TYR A 116 -13.98 0.19 -8.82
CA TYR A 116 -14.59 0.30 -10.14
C TYR A 116 -14.22 1.57 -10.93
N GLY A 117 -13.11 2.22 -10.59
CA GLY A 117 -12.58 3.37 -11.33
C GLY A 117 -13.31 4.69 -11.08
N ILE A 118 -14.15 4.73 -10.05
CA ILE A 118 -14.85 5.96 -9.65
C ILE A 118 -13.82 6.91 -9.02
N ARG A 119 -13.88 8.20 -9.42
CA ARG A 119 -13.09 9.26 -8.78
C ARG A 119 -13.99 10.04 -7.83
N ALA A 120 -13.53 10.21 -6.60
CA ALA A 120 -14.20 11.03 -5.60
C ALA A 120 -13.25 12.11 -5.09
N TRP A 121 -13.83 13.19 -4.58
CA TRP A 121 -13.10 14.26 -3.91
C TRP A 121 -13.38 14.17 -2.43
N LEU A 122 -12.32 14.01 -1.63
CA LEU A 122 -12.38 14.00 -0.18
C LEU A 122 -11.92 15.34 0.38
N ASP A 123 -12.65 15.79 1.38
CA ASP A 123 -12.41 17.01 2.13
C ASP A 123 -11.48 16.76 3.33
N ASP A 124 -10.77 17.80 3.77
CA ASP A 124 -9.86 17.72 4.92
C ASP A 124 -10.55 17.27 6.22
N SER A 125 -11.85 17.52 6.35
CA SER A 125 -12.63 17.11 7.51
C SER A 125 -12.74 15.58 7.64
N ALA A 126 -12.55 14.83 6.55
CA ALA A 126 -12.50 13.38 6.54
C ALA A 126 -11.10 12.83 6.88
N PHE A 127 -10.05 13.65 6.88
CA PHE A 127 -8.66 13.22 7.03
C PHE A 127 -8.35 12.77 8.46
N SER A 128 -7.69 11.61 8.60
CA SER A 128 -7.09 11.18 9.85
C SER A 128 -5.56 11.24 9.81
N TYR A 129 -4.96 10.68 8.75
CA TYR A 129 -3.53 10.69 8.45
C TYR A 129 -3.35 10.23 6.99
N ALA A 130 -2.13 10.29 6.45
CA ALA A 130 -1.78 9.63 5.20
C ALA A 130 -0.69 8.59 5.41
N LEU A 131 -0.62 7.64 4.49
CA LEU A 131 0.45 6.66 4.39
C LEU A 131 1.18 6.89 3.07
N ARG A 132 2.46 7.23 3.14
CA ARG A 132 3.34 7.34 1.98
C ARG A 132 4.04 6.00 1.76
N PRO A 133 3.82 5.31 0.63
CA PRO A 133 4.59 4.12 0.31
C PRO A 133 6.08 4.49 0.30
N LYS A 134 6.89 3.72 1.04
CA LYS A 134 8.34 3.80 0.92
C LYS A 134 8.70 3.46 -0.52
N PRO A 135 9.65 4.18 -1.13
CA PRO A 135 10.13 3.84 -2.45
C PRO A 135 10.62 2.38 -2.44
N GLN A 136 9.94 1.50 -3.17
CA GLN A 136 10.43 0.14 -3.37
C GLN A 136 11.63 0.23 -4.32
N LEU A 137 12.82 0.16 -3.75
CA LEU A 137 14.08 0.23 -4.49
C LEU A 137 14.65 -1.19 -4.71
N PRO A 138 15.50 -1.38 -5.72
CA PRO A 138 16.23 -2.63 -5.88
C PRO A 138 17.00 -3.00 -4.61
N ASP A 139 16.76 -4.20 -4.08
CA ASP A 139 17.35 -4.68 -2.83
C ASP A 139 18.42 -5.76 -3.04
N ARG A 140 18.60 -6.20 -4.28
CA ARG A 140 19.60 -7.17 -4.71
C ARG A 140 20.02 -6.92 -6.15
N ASP A 141 21.19 -7.48 -6.49
CA ASP A 141 21.70 -7.47 -7.85
C ASP A 141 20.73 -8.19 -8.82
N GLY A 142 20.62 -7.67 -10.04
CA GLY A 142 19.78 -8.25 -11.08
C GLY A 142 19.13 -7.21 -11.99
N LEU A 143 18.20 -7.68 -12.81
CA LEU A 143 17.38 -6.82 -13.66
C LEU A 143 16.07 -6.47 -12.95
N TRP A 144 15.69 -5.21 -13.07
CA TRP A 144 14.50 -4.64 -12.43
C TRP A 144 13.72 -3.81 -13.45
N PHE A 145 12.40 -3.78 -13.32
CA PHE A 145 11.54 -2.80 -13.99
C PHE A 145 11.22 -1.67 -13.02
N ASP A 146 11.28 -0.44 -13.48
CA ASP A 146 10.81 0.72 -12.72
C ASP A 146 9.29 0.95 -12.87
N LYS A 147 8.77 2.07 -12.34
CA LYS A 147 7.34 2.43 -12.40
C LYS A 147 6.80 2.62 -13.83
N ASP A 148 7.67 2.94 -14.78
CA ASP A 148 7.35 3.21 -16.18
C ASP A 148 7.75 2.04 -17.10
N ASP A 149 8.06 0.88 -16.51
CA ASP A 149 8.46 -0.36 -17.17
C ASP A 149 9.82 -0.28 -17.89
N ALA A 150 10.65 0.72 -17.57
CA ALA A 150 12.02 0.76 -18.05
C ALA A 150 12.87 -0.29 -17.31
N ILE A 151 13.81 -0.91 -18.03
CA ILE A 151 14.68 -1.95 -17.47
C ILE A 151 15.91 -1.29 -16.84
N TRP A 152 16.27 -1.76 -15.65
CA TRP A 152 17.45 -1.34 -14.92
C TRP A 152 18.30 -2.54 -14.55
N GLN A 153 19.61 -2.44 -14.75
CA GLN A 153 20.58 -3.38 -14.21
C GLN A 153 21.12 -2.84 -12.89
N VAL A 154 20.99 -3.63 -11.83
CA VAL A 154 21.49 -3.30 -10.49
C VAL A 154 22.63 -4.26 -10.15
N CYS A 155 23.77 -3.70 -9.74
CA CYS A 155 24.96 -4.43 -9.28
C CYS A 155 25.68 -3.61 -8.21
N ASP A 156 26.01 -4.22 -7.07
CA ASP A 156 26.77 -3.59 -5.97
C ASP A 156 26.21 -2.23 -5.52
N HIS A 157 24.89 -2.17 -5.29
CA HIS A 157 24.15 -0.95 -4.92
C HIS A 157 24.20 0.19 -5.95
N GLN A 158 24.68 -0.10 -7.16
CA GLN A 158 24.63 0.78 -8.31
C GLN A 158 23.56 0.32 -9.27
N ALA A 159 22.93 1.24 -9.98
CA ALA A 159 21.92 0.96 -10.98
C ALA A 159 22.18 1.75 -12.26
N VAL A 160 21.95 1.07 -13.38
CA VAL A 160 22.14 1.62 -14.71
C VAL A 160 20.89 1.29 -15.53
N PRO A 161 20.24 2.28 -16.17
CA PRO A 161 19.13 1.99 -17.05
C PRO A 161 19.63 1.31 -18.32
N VAL A 162 18.91 0.27 -18.73
CA VAL A 162 19.11 -0.49 -19.95
C VAL A 162 18.19 0.11 -21.01
N TYR A 163 18.71 0.40 -22.20
CA TYR A 163 17.91 0.87 -23.32
C TYR A 163 18.05 -0.05 -24.53
N ASP A 164 16.97 -0.10 -25.30
CA ASP A 164 16.92 -0.70 -26.64
C ASP A 164 16.93 0.46 -27.64
N ASP A 165 18.11 0.83 -28.13
CA ASP A 165 18.19 1.70 -29.30
C ASP A 165 18.01 0.79 -30.53
N ALA A 166 17.28 1.26 -31.54
CA ALA A 166 16.80 0.48 -32.69
C ALA A 166 17.84 -0.38 -33.46
N ASP A 167 19.12 -0.24 -33.14
CA ASP A 167 20.22 -1.01 -33.69
C ASP A 167 20.95 -1.93 -32.67
N GLU A 168 20.99 -1.63 -31.36
CA GLU A 168 21.69 -2.44 -30.31
C GLU A 168 21.16 -2.19 -28.87
N TRP A 169 21.19 -3.23 -28.03
CA TRP A 169 20.97 -3.11 -26.57
C TRP A 169 22.18 -2.46 -25.89
N GLY A 170 21.95 -1.42 -25.09
CA GLY A 170 23.01 -0.65 -24.44
C GLY A 170 22.74 -0.30 -22.97
N LEU A 171 23.80 0.08 -22.26
CA LEU A 171 23.75 0.63 -20.90
C LEU A 171 24.00 2.14 -20.96
N GLN A 172 23.18 2.93 -20.26
CA GLN A 172 23.42 4.36 -20.16
C GLN A 172 24.71 4.62 -19.39
N ARG A 173 25.49 5.62 -19.81
CA ARG A 173 26.78 5.94 -19.17
C ARG A 173 26.64 6.42 -17.73
N GLU A 174 25.44 6.82 -17.33
CA GLU A 174 25.18 7.39 -16.02
C GLU A 174 24.85 6.27 -15.03
N VAL A 175 25.70 6.16 -14.01
CA VAL A 175 25.56 5.16 -12.94
C VAL A 175 24.96 5.85 -11.74
N PHE A 176 23.83 5.35 -11.28
CA PHE A 176 23.12 5.86 -10.12
C PHE A 176 23.42 5.00 -8.90
N SER A 177 23.48 5.58 -7.71
CA SER A 177 23.30 4.80 -6.48
C SER A 177 21.84 4.38 -6.37
N VAL A 178 21.56 3.17 -5.92
CA VAL A 178 20.19 2.68 -5.68
C VAL A 178 19.38 3.66 -4.83
N SER A 179 20.00 4.29 -3.82
CA SER A 179 19.36 5.29 -2.96
C SER A 179 18.89 6.56 -3.68
N GLN A 180 19.39 6.83 -4.89
CA GLN A 180 19.00 7.98 -5.72
C GLN A 180 17.81 7.66 -6.63
N LEU A 181 17.39 6.39 -6.70
CA LEU A 181 16.36 5.96 -7.65
C LEU A 181 14.93 6.17 -7.15
N GLY A 182 14.72 6.84 -6.01
CA GLY A 182 13.39 7.02 -5.40
C GLY A 182 12.34 7.59 -6.35
N GLN A 183 12.75 8.42 -7.32
CA GLN A 183 11.86 8.99 -8.34
C GLN A 183 11.38 8.00 -9.42
N TYR A 184 12.08 6.87 -9.59
CA TYR A 184 11.73 5.80 -10.53
C TYR A 184 10.96 4.66 -9.86
N ALA A 185 10.91 4.65 -8.53
CA ALA A 185 10.18 3.65 -7.75
C ALA A 185 8.65 3.69 -8.00
N PRO A 186 7.92 2.58 -7.78
CA PRO A 186 8.41 1.30 -7.26
C PRO A 186 9.14 0.47 -8.33
N PHE A 187 10.20 -0.21 -7.92
CA PHE A 187 10.92 -1.18 -8.71
C PHE A 187 10.39 -2.59 -8.45
N ARG A 188 10.39 -3.43 -9.49
CA ARG A 188 10.01 -4.85 -9.41
C ARG A 188 11.04 -5.74 -10.12
N PRO A 189 11.37 -6.93 -9.60
CA PRO A 189 12.34 -7.81 -10.26
C PRO A 189 11.86 -8.25 -11.65
N ALA A 190 12.74 -8.16 -12.65
CA ALA A 190 12.47 -8.76 -13.95
C ALA A 190 12.61 -10.29 -13.82
N LYS A 191 11.48 -11.00 -13.86
CA LYS A 191 11.49 -12.46 -13.90
C LYS A 191 11.92 -12.93 -15.30
N ALA A 192 12.91 -13.81 -15.36
CA ALA A 192 13.15 -14.58 -16.56
C ALA A 192 11.92 -15.45 -16.84
N VAL A 193 11.38 -15.36 -18.04
CA VAL A 193 10.39 -16.34 -18.51
C VAL A 193 11.19 -17.60 -18.83
N GLU A 194 11.00 -18.68 -18.07
CA GLU A 194 11.54 -19.99 -18.46
C GLU A 194 10.92 -20.36 -19.81
N ALA A 195 11.78 -20.64 -20.79
CA ALA A 195 11.42 -21.02 -22.16
C ALA A 195 11.10 -22.52 -22.27
#